data_AF-A0A970RJS1-F1
#
_entry.id   AF-A0A970RJS1-F1
#
_cell.length_a   1.000
_cell.length_b   1.000
_cell.length_c   1.000
_cell.angle_alpha   90.00
_cell.angle_beta   90.00
_cell.angle_gamma   90.00
#
_symmetry.space_group_name_H-M   'P 1'
#
loop_
_entity.id
_entity.type
_entity.pdbx_description
1 polymer ?
#
loop_
_entity_poly.entity_id
_entity_poly.type
_entity_poly.pdbx_seq_one_letter_code
_entity_poly.pdbx_strand_id
1 'polypeptide(L)'
;MAKLPPEIINAWKHREGPVVFTTVSDTGVPNSIYVTCVSLYETERIVIADNYFKKTKENLKHSSKVCILFLTDEKKAYQLTGSFRYVTEGLLFDWMKSWNPVEHPGHAAVVIEVTAAFSGSRQLL
;
A
#
# COMPACT_ATOMS: atom_id res chain seq x y z
N MET A 1 7.68 11.36 11.58
CA MET A 1 7.06 10.02 11.51
C MET A 1 8.13 8.99 11.83
N ALA A 2 7.75 7.80 12.29
CA ALA A 2 8.72 6.76 12.66
C ALA A 2 8.99 5.84 11.46
N LYS A 3 10.25 5.44 11.29
CA LYS A 3 10.66 4.42 10.31
C LYS A 3 9.99 3.09 10.61
N LEU A 4 9.68 2.33 9.56
CA LEU A 4 9.23 0.96 9.72
C LEU A 4 10.31 0.12 10.43
N PRO A 5 9.92 -0.85 11.27
CA PRO A 5 10.83 -1.86 11.80
C PRO A 5 11.73 -2.48 10.72
N PRO A 6 13.03 -2.71 10.99
CA PRO A 6 13.96 -3.31 10.03
C PRO A 6 13.47 -4.63 9.43
N GLU A 7 12.76 -5.44 10.23
CA GLU A 7 12.16 -6.70 9.78
C GLU A 7 11.16 -6.48 8.63
N ILE A 8 10.30 -5.46 8.72
CA ILE A 8 9.30 -5.15 7.68
C ILE A 8 10.00 -4.60 6.44
N ILE A 9 11.00 -3.74 6.61
CA ILE A 9 11.77 -3.20 5.48
C ILE A 9 12.47 -4.35 4.74
N ASN A 10 13.06 -5.30 5.46
CA ASN A 10 13.69 -6.46 4.87
C ASN A 10 12.66 -7.35 4.15
N ALA A 11 11.54 -7.64 4.79
CA ALA A 11 10.44 -8.39 4.17
C ALA A 11 9.93 -7.73 2.89
N TRP A 12 9.82 -6.40 2.86
CA TRP A 12 9.40 -5.67 1.67
C TRP A 12 10.38 -5.83 0.50
N LYS A 13 11.70 -5.84 0.77
CA LYS A 13 12.74 -6.07 -0.25
C LYS A 13 12.67 -7.47 -0.86
N HIS A 14 12.31 -8.45 -0.04
CA HIS A 14 12.17 -9.86 -0.42
C HIS A 14 10.74 -10.25 -0.83
N ARG A 15 9.87 -9.25 -1.04
CA ARG A 15 8.48 -9.48 -1.45
C ARG A 15 8.44 -10.19 -2.80
N GLU A 16 7.59 -11.20 -2.88
CA GLU A 16 7.33 -11.95 -4.11
C GLU A 16 5.93 -11.62 -4.65
N GLY A 17 5.84 -11.29 -5.94
CA GLY A 17 4.58 -11.05 -6.63
C GLY A 17 3.85 -9.77 -6.17
N PRO A 18 2.56 -9.61 -6.51
CA PRO A 18 1.78 -8.43 -6.17
C PRO A 18 1.49 -8.34 -4.66
N VAL A 19 1.13 -7.14 -4.19
CA VAL A 19 0.49 -7.01 -2.87
C VAL A 19 -1.02 -7.12 -3.03
N VAL A 20 -1.70 -7.71 -2.04
CA VAL A 20 -3.15 -7.63 -1.92
C VAL A 20 -3.47 -6.33 -1.20
N PHE A 21 -4.10 -5.38 -1.89
CA PHE A 21 -4.57 -4.13 -1.32
C PHE A 21 -6.04 -4.24 -0.97
N THR A 22 -6.36 -4.04 0.31
CA THR A 22 -7.70 -4.13 0.85
C THR A 22 -8.19 -2.77 1.33
N THR A 23 -9.38 -2.42 0.87
CA THR A 23 -10.14 -1.22 1.23
C THR A 23 -11.53 -1.63 1.73
N VAL A 24 -12.23 -0.72 2.37
CA VAL A 24 -13.58 -0.97 2.89
C VAL A 24 -14.49 0.16 2.42
N SER A 25 -15.71 -0.18 2.01
CA SER A 25 -16.74 0.81 1.67
C SER A 25 -17.29 1.52 2.92
N ASP A 26 -18.06 2.57 2.71
CA ASP A 26 -18.81 3.30 3.75
C ASP A 26 -19.77 2.40 4.56
N THR A 27 -20.27 1.31 3.95
CA THR A 27 -21.16 0.33 4.58
C THR A 27 -20.44 -0.87 5.20
N GLY A 28 -19.10 -0.85 5.26
CA GLY A 28 -18.31 -1.91 5.89
C GLY A 28 -18.03 -3.12 4.98
N VAL A 29 -18.41 -3.09 3.69
CA VAL A 29 -18.11 -4.17 2.75
C VAL A 29 -16.66 -4.08 2.26
N PRO A 30 -15.83 -5.13 2.42
CA PRO A 30 -14.44 -5.13 1.99
C PRO A 30 -14.29 -5.25 0.46
N ASN A 31 -13.15 -4.78 -0.03
CA ASN A 31 -12.70 -4.94 -1.41
C ASN A 31 -11.19 -5.18 -1.43
N SER A 32 -10.78 -6.33 -1.94
CA SER A 32 -9.37 -6.72 -2.06
C SER A 32 -8.99 -6.89 -3.53
N ILE A 33 -7.87 -6.30 -3.92
CA ILE A 33 -7.33 -6.36 -5.28
C ILE A 33 -5.84 -6.66 -5.25
N TYR A 34 -5.30 -7.25 -6.33
CA TYR A 34 -3.86 -7.30 -6.53
C TYR A 34 -3.36 -5.97 -7.09
N VAL A 35 -2.26 -5.45 -6.54
CA VAL A 35 -1.56 -4.29 -7.09
C VAL A 35 -0.09 -4.61 -7.27
N THR A 36 0.43 -4.31 -8.46
CA THR A 36 1.83 -4.53 -8.86
C THR A 36 2.64 -3.23 -8.83
N CYS A 37 1.98 -2.10 -9.12
CA CYS A 37 2.58 -0.76 -9.10
C CYS A 37 2.57 -0.20 -7.67
N VAL A 38 3.51 -0.69 -6.86
CA VAL A 38 3.63 -0.35 -5.44
C VAL A 38 5.09 -0.29 -5.02
N SER A 39 5.45 0.71 -4.20
CA SER A 39 6.81 0.91 -3.71
C SER A 39 6.84 1.41 -2.25
N LEU A 40 8.01 1.30 -1.61
CA LEU A 40 8.27 1.79 -0.25
C LEU A 40 9.09 3.08 -0.36
N TYR A 41 8.51 4.19 0.10
CA TYR A 41 9.15 5.51 0.13
C TYR A 41 9.90 5.73 1.45
N GLU A 42 11.20 6.04 1.37
CA GLU A 42 12.08 6.42 2.49
C GLU A 42 12.02 5.51 3.72
N THR A 43 11.68 4.22 3.54
CA THR A 43 11.49 3.25 4.63
C THR A 43 10.31 3.53 5.59
N GLU A 44 9.40 4.41 5.21
CA GLU A 44 8.30 4.87 6.07
C GLU A 44 6.91 4.61 5.49
N ARG A 45 6.73 4.83 4.18
CA ARG A 45 5.40 4.90 3.57
C ARG A 45 5.28 3.94 2.41
N ILE A 46 4.15 3.24 2.32
CA ILE A 46 3.83 2.46 1.12
C ILE A 46 3.09 3.36 0.15
N VAL A 47 3.49 3.36 -1.11
CA VAL A 47 2.88 4.17 -2.16
C VAL A 47 2.36 3.25 -3.26
N ILE A 48 1.07 3.35 -3.57
CA ILE A 48 0.40 2.56 -4.61
C ILE A 48 -0.07 3.50 -5.72
N ALA A 49 0.23 3.17 -6.97
CA ALA A 49 -0.27 3.91 -8.12
C ALA A 49 -1.74 3.58 -8.38
N ASP A 50 -2.60 4.60 -8.44
CA ASP A 50 -3.94 4.47 -8.98
C ASP A 50 -3.89 4.53 -10.51
N ASN A 51 -3.80 3.35 -11.12
CA ASN A 51 -3.82 3.22 -12.58
C ASN A 51 -5.25 3.02 -13.11
N TYR A 52 -6.06 2.20 -12.43
CA TYR A 52 -7.39 1.80 -12.88
C TYR A 52 -8.38 1.64 -11.71
N PHE A 53 -8.21 2.36 -10.60
CA PHE A 53 -9.10 2.20 -9.45
C PHE A 53 -10.48 2.78 -9.73
N LYS A 54 -11.47 1.89 -9.76
CA LYS A 54 -12.90 2.25 -9.71
C LYS A 54 -13.48 2.02 -8.32
N LYS A 55 -13.82 0.77 -7.98
CA LYS A 55 -14.38 0.42 -6.66
C LYS A 55 -13.42 0.77 -5.51
N THR A 56 -12.13 0.52 -5.70
CA THR A 56 -11.09 0.91 -4.73
C THR A 56 -11.09 2.42 -4.48
N LYS A 57 -11.18 3.24 -5.53
CA LYS A 57 -11.22 4.69 -5.41
C LYS A 57 -12.47 5.18 -4.69
N GLU A 58 -13.64 4.60 -4.99
CA GLU A 58 -14.87 4.92 -4.25
C GLU A 58 -14.73 4.60 -2.76
N ASN A 59 -14.18 3.42 -2.40
CA ASN A 59 -13.91 3.09 -1.00
C ASN A 59 -12.98 4.09 -0.33
N LEU A 60 -11.92 4.55 -1.02
CA LEU A 60 -10.94 5.51 -0.49
C LEU A 60 -11.54 6.91 -0.25
N LYS A 61 -12.72 7.24 -0.80
CA LYS A 61 -13.40 8.50 -0.47
C LYS A 61 -14.03 8.50 0.91
N HIS A 62 -14.35 7.31 1.43
CA HIS A 62 -15.14 7.13 2.65
C HIS A 62 -14.37 6.43 3.77
N SER A 63 -13.36 5.63 3.43
CA SER A 63 -12.49 4.97 4.40
C SER A 63 -11.39 5.89 4.92
N SER A 64 -11.05 5.74 6.20
CA SER A 64 -9.86 6.35 6.80
C SER A 64 -8.66 5.40 6.91
N LYS A 65 -8.89 4.09 6.67
CA LYS A 65 -7.89 3.04 6.85
C LYS A 65 -7.86 2.08 5.67
N VAL A 66 -6.68 1.54 5.43
CA VAL A 66 -6.44 0.52 4.42
C VAL A 66 -5.47 -0.53 4.94
N CYS A 67 -5.44 -1.68 4.26
CA CYS A 67 -4.58 -2.79 4.59
C CYS A 67 -3.88 -3.30 3.33
N ILE A 68 -2.60 -3.65 3.42
CA ILE A 68 -1.91 -4.47 2.43
C ILE A 68 -1.49 -5.80 3.06
N LEU A 69 -1.52 -6.85 2.25
CA LEU A 69 -0.97 -8.17 2.58
C LEU A 69 0.00 -8.57 1.48
N PHE A 70 1.18 -9.09 1.86
CA PHE A 70 2.16 -9.58 0.92
C PHE A 70 2.92 -10.79 1.45
N LEU A 71 3.49 -11.56 0.53
CA LEU A 71 4.36 -12.70 0.81
C LEU A 71 5.80 -12.36 0.44
N THR A 72 6.74 -12.94 1.15
CA THR A 72 8.15 -13.00 0.73
C THR A 72 8.42 -14.24 -0.12
N ASP A 73 9.57 -14.26 -0.77
CA ASP A 73 10.17 -15.45 -1.40
C ASP A 73 10.15 -16.71 -0.49
N GLU A 74 10.42 -16.55 0.81
CA GLU A 74 10.31 -17.60 1.83
C GLU A 74 8.86 -17.95 2.27
N LYS A 75 7.84 -17.42 1.58
CA LYS A 75 6.41 -17.58 1.91
C LYS A 75 6.02 -17.05 3.29
N LYS A 76 6.77 -16.11 3.86
CA LYS A 76 6.36 -15.39 5.08
C LYS A 76 5.35 -14.31 4.72
N ALA A 77 4.25 -14.25 5.47
CA ALA A 77 3.19 -13.27 5.26
C ALA A 77 3.36 -12.06 6.17
N TYR A 78 3.14 -10.88 5.61
CA TYR A 78 3.14 -9.61 6.32
C TYR A 78 1.90 -8.80 5.98
N GLN A 79 1.21 -8.32 7.01
CA GLN A 79 0.05 -7.45 6.89
C GLN A 79 0.42 -6.07 7.44
N LEU A 80 0.27 -5.02 6.64
CA LEU A 80 0.47 -3.63 7.07
C LEU A 80 -0.87 -2.88 6.97
N THR A 81 -1.30 -2.28 8.08
CA THR A 81 -2.51 -1.46 8.15
C THR A 81 -2.14 -0.03 8.51
N GLY A 82 -2.84 0.93 7.92
CA GLY A 82 -2.50 2.33 8.08
C GLY A 82 -3.61 3.30 7.71
N SER A 83 -3.43 4.56 8.10
CA SER A 83 -4.10 5.68 7.45
C SER A 83 -3.50 5.92 6.07
N PHE A 84 -4.19 6.69 5.23
CA PHE A 84 -3.67 7.03 3.91
C PHE A 84 -4.02 8.46 3.50
N ARG A 85 -3.28 8.95 2.51
CA ARG A 85 -3.64 10.12 1.70
C ARG A 85 -3.77 9.70 0.25
N TYR A 86 -4.75 10.26 -0.43
CA TYR A 86 -4.90 10.15 -1.89
C TYR A 86 -4.39 11.45 -2.50
N VAL A 87 -3.26 11.41 -3.20
CA VAL A 87 -2.61 12.61 -3.74
C VAL A 87 -2.56 12.56 -5.26
N THR A 88 -2.91 13.67 -5.91
CA THR A 88 -2.92 13.83 -7.37
C THR A 88 -1.83 14.77 -7.88
N GLU A 89 -1.03 15.33 -6.97
CA GLU A 89 0.05 16.27 -7.25
C GLU A 89 1.08 16.27 -6.11
N GLY A 90 2.22 16.90 -6.35
CA GLY A 90 3.30 17.08 -5.38
C GLY A 90 4.27 15.90 -5.31
N LEU A 91 5.25 16.00 -4.42
CA LEU A 91 6.45 15.15 -4.38
C LEU A 91 6.17 13.64 -4.49
N LEU A 92 5.20 13.12 -3.74
CA LEU A 92 4.91 11.67 -3.74
C LEU A 92 4.13 11.23 -4.97
N PHE A 93 3.35 12.11 -5.58
CA PHE A 93 2.72 11.85 -6.87
C PHE A 93 3.78 11.81 -7.96
N ASP A 94 4.66 12.82 -8.00
CA ASP A 94 5.76 12.90 -8.98
C ASP A 94 6.73 11.72 -8.84
N TRP A 95 7.06 11.36 -7.60
CA TRP A 95 7.87 10.18 -7.31
C TRP A 95 7.17 8.89 -7.75
N MET A 96 5.87 8.75 -7.51
CA MET A 96 5.11 7.61 -8.04
C MET A 96 5.19 7.53 -9.56
N LYS A 97 5.04 8.67 -10.25
CA LYS A 97 5.18 8.75 -11.71
C LYS A 97 6.56 8.36 -12.21
N SER A 98 7.62 8.51 -11.41
CA SER A 98 8.99 8.18 -11.84
C SER A 98 9.26 6.68 -11.94
N TRP A 99 8.46 5.83 -11.27
CA TRP A 99 8.60 4.37 -11.31
C TRP A 99 7.36 3.63 -11.81
N ASN A 100 6.20 4.28 -11.86
CA ASN A 100 5.01 3.69 -12.47
C ASN A 100 5.24 3.54 -13.99
N PRO A 101 4.94 2.36 -14.58
CA PRO A 101 5.07 2.18 -16.02
C PRO A 101 4.30 3.24 -16.80
N VAL A 102 4.94 3.81 -17.83
CA VAL A 102 4.44 4.97 -18.58
C VAL A 102 3.19 4.67 -19.39
N GLU A 103 2.95 3.39 -19.71
CA GLU A 103 1.73 2.90 -20.34
C GLU A 103 0.51 2.95 -19.42
N HIS A 104 0.72 3.05 -18.10
CA HIS A 104 -0.36 3.15 -17.13
C HIS A 104 -0.67 4.61 -16.77
N PRO A 105 -1.94 4.95 -16.53
CA PRO A 105 -2.33 6.34 -16.35
C PRO A 105 -1.70 7.04 -15.15
N GLY A 106 -1.48 6.33 -14.03
CA GLY A 106 -1.01 6.91 -12.77
C GLY A 106 -1.80 8.16 -12.37
N HIS A 107 -3.12 8.02 -12.22
CA HIS A 107 -4.05 9.12 -11.95
C HIS A 107 -3.82 9.76 -10.57
N ALA A 108 -3.33 8.98 -9.61
CA ALA A 108 -3.02 9.41 -8.26
C ALA A 108 -2.05 8.44 -7.58
N ALA A 109 -1.53 8.84 -6.43
CA ALA A 109 -0.80 7.97 -5.52
C ALA A 109 -1.60 7.81 -4.22
N VAL A 110 -1.82 6.57 -3.80
CA VAL A 110 -2.30 6.24 -2.45
C VAL A 110 -1.07 6.09 -1.56
N VAL A 111 -0.89 7.02 -0.64
CA VAL A 111 0.24 7.05 0.29
C VAL A 111 -0.23 6.55 1.64
N ILE A 112 0.22 5.35 2.03
CA ILE A 112 -0.14 4.69 3.27
C ILE A 112 0.90 5.00 4.35
N GLU A 113 0.42 5.50 5.47
CA GLU A 113 1.17 5.66 6.71
C GLU A 113 0.86 4.47 7.59
N VAL A 114 1.83 3.56 7.71
CA VAL A 114 1.64 2.31 8.43
C VAL A 114 1.54 2.60 9.93
N THR A 115 0.43 2.18 10.53
CA THR A 115 0.16 2.34 11.97
C THR A 115 0.16 1.03 12.73
N ALA A 116 0.07 -0.11 12.03
CA ALA A 116 0.16 -1.44 12.62
C ALA A 116 0.72 -2.42 11.60
N ALA A 117 1.50 -3.39 12.07
CA ALA A 117 2.10 -4.41 11.23
C ALA A 117 2.11 -5.77 11.91
N PHE A 118 1.84 -6.82 11.14
CA PHE A 118 1.76 -8.19 11.65
C PHE A 118 2.50 -9.18 10.75
N SER A 119 3.04 -10.23 11.37
CA SER A 119 3.49 -11.44 10.71
C SER A 119 2.90 -12.65 11.42
N GLY A 120 1.90 -13.29 10.80
CA GLY A 120 1.06 -14.27 11.49
C GLY A 120 0.38 -13.63 12.71
N SER A 121 0.55 -14.24 13.88
CA SER A 121 0.03 -13.72 15.16
C SER A 121 0.92 -12.67 15.82
N ARG A 122 2.12 -12.39 15.31
CA ARG A 122 3.06 -11.45 15.93
C ARG A 122 2.78 -10.03 15.45
N GLN A 123 2.62 -9.10 16.39
CA GLN A 123 2.61 -7.67 16.12
C GLN A 123 4.04 -7.14 16.08
N LEU A 124 4.38 -6.42 15.01
CA LEU A 124 5.71 -5.86 14.73
C LEU A 124 5.75 -4.33 14.88
N LEU A 125 4.58 -3.68 14.80
CA LEU A 125 4.35 -2.26 15.01
C LEU A 125 3.00 -2.05 15.69
#